data_AF-A0A7S1AWT2-F1
#
_entry.id   AF-A0A7S1AWT2-F1
#
_cell.length_a   1.000
_cell.length_b   1.000
_cell.length_c   1.000
_cell.angle_alpha   90.00
_cell.angle_beta   90.00
_cell.angle_gamma   90.00
#
_symmetry.space_group_name_H-M   'P 1'
#
loop_
_entity.id
_entity.type
_entity.pdbx_description
1 polymer ?
#
loop_
_entity_poly.entity_id
_entity_poly.type
_entity_poly.pdbx_seq_one_letter_code
_entity_poly.pdbx_strand_id
1 'polypeptide(L)'
;GNRSLQEADPVIHGLVQEEKQRQMQSIELIASENFTSRAVMECLGSVLTNKYSEGQPNARYYGGNEVIDKIENLCKERALTTFGLDEKQWGVNVQPYSGSPANFAVYTALLTPHSRVMGLGLPSGGHLTHGYYTAKKKISATSIYFESLPYSVHPETGIIEYEELRKQALIFRPAMILCGASAYPRTID
;
A
#
# COMPACT_ATOMS: atom_id res chain seq x y z
N GLY A 1 -28.12 17.76 5.52
CA GLY A 1 -27.10 16.74 5.82
C GLY A 1 -26.96 16.43 7.30
N ASN A 2 -28.00 16.63 8.14
CA ASN A 2 -27.86 16.43 9.59
C ASN A 2 -28.61 15.18 10.09
N ARG A 3 -29.26 14.46 9.18
CA ARG A 3 -29.88 13.16 9.48
C ARG A 3 -28.78 12.15 9.76
N SER A 4 -29.00 11.28 10.74
CA SER A 4 -28.16 10.12 10.95
C SER A 4 -28.21 9.16 9.74
N LEU A 5 -27.22 8.27 9.62
CA LEU A 5 -27.26 7.23 8.59
C LEU A 5 -28.54 6.38 8.68
N GLN A 6 -28.99 6.08 9.89
CA GLN A 6 -30.22 5.31 10.13
C GLN A 6 -31.48 5.99 9.55
N GLU A 7 -31.58 7.31 9.66
CA GLU A 7 -32.73 8.07 9.13
C GLU A 7 -32.61 8.39 7.64
N ALA A 8 -31.37 8.59 7.16
CA ALA A 8 -31.11 8.93 5.76
C ALA A 8 -31.16 7.71 4.85
N ASP A 9 -30.62 6.57 5.32
CA ASP A 9 -30.51 5.30 4.62
C ASP A 9 -30.55 4.12 5.62
N PRO A 10 -31.75 3.70 6.04
CA PRO A 10 -31.91 2.59 7.00
C PRO A 10 -31.40 1.26 6.45
N VAL A 11 -31.33 1.08 5.13
CA VAL A 11 -30.86 -0.16 4.49
C VAL A 11 -29.35 -0.29 4.70
N ILE A 12 -28.58 0.74 4.36
CA ILE A 12 -27.13 0.73 4.60
C ILE A 12 -26.82 0.66 6.09
N HIS A 13 -27.60 1.36 6.93
CA HIS A 13 -27.44 1.25 8.38
C HIS A 13 -27.60 -0.19 8.87
N GLY A 14 -28.62 -0.92 8.38
CA GLY A 14 -28.84 -2.33 8.69
C GLY A 14 -27.63 -3.20 8.31
N LEU A 15 -27.14 -3.07 7.08
CA LEU A 15 -25.96 -3.81 6.59
C LEU A 15 -24.69 -3.53 7.41
N VAL A 16 -24.49 -2.29 7.83
CA VAL A 16 -23.36 -1.93 8.71
C VAL A 16 -23.47 -2.61 10.09
N GLN A 17 -24.69 -2.72 10.65
CA GLN A 17 -24.88 -3.45 11.90
C GLN A 17 -24.67 -4.95 11.74
N GLU A 18 -25.12 -5.53 10.61
CA GLU A 18 -24.89 -6.95 10.30
C GLU A 18 -23.39 -7.27 10.20
N GLU A 19 -22.61 -6.48 9.46
CA GLU A 19 -21.14 -6.68 9.36
C GLU A 19 -20.45 -6.47 10.71
N LYS A 20 -20.87 -5.48 11.49
CA LYS A 20 -20.35 -5.28 12.86
C LYS A 20 -20.58 -6.53 13.72
N GLN A 21 -21.78 -7.12 13.67
CA GLN A 21 -22.06 -8.34 14.43
C GLN A 21 -21.24 -9.52 13.92
N ARG A 22 -21.10 -9.68 12.60
CA ARG A 22 -20.24 -10.70 12.01
C ARG A 22 -18.81 -10.61 12.54
N GLN A 23 -18.21 -9.42 12.52
CA GLN A 23 -16.85 -9.20 13.05
C GLN A 23 -16.75 -9.50 14.55
N MET A 24 -17.75 -9.10 15.34
CA MET A 24 -17.76 -9.34 16.79
C MET A 24 -17.95 -10.82 17.17
N GLN A 25 -18.55 -11.63 16.29
CA GLN A 25 -18.87 -13.03 16.52
C GLN A 25 -17.93 -14.00 15.80
N SER A 26 -16.95 -13.48 15.05
CA SER A 26 -16.00 -14.29 14.26
C SER A 26 -14.60 -14.26 14.87
N ILE A 27 -13.86 -15.34 14.65
CA ILE A 27 -12.40 -15.34 14.85
C ILE A 27 -11.78 -14.95 13.51
N GLU A 28 -11.28 -13.73 13.41
CA GLU A 28 -10.68 -13.21 12.18
C GLU A 28 -9.20 -13.61 12.10
N LEU A 29 -8.85 -14.44 11.12
CA LEU A 29 -7.50 -15.02 10.95
C LEU A 29 -6.80 -14.56 9.67
N ILE A 30 -7.37 -13.60 8.96
CA ILE A 30 -6.77 -13.02 7.75
C ILE A 30 -5.61 -12.12 8.18
N ALA A 31 -4.37 -12.48 7.79
CA ALA A 31 -3.15 -11.82 8.25
C ALA A 31 -3.05 -10.32 7.90
N SER A 32 -3.79 -9.86 6.89
CA SER A 32 -3.83 -8.46 6.47
C SER A 32 -4.97 -7.65 7.08
N GLU A 33 -5.87 -8.29 7.84
CA GLU A 33 -6.96 -7.60 8.52
C GLU A 33 -6.57 -7.19 9.93
N ASN A 34 -7.20 -6.12 10.41
CA ASN A 34 -7.05 -5.62 11.77
C ASN A 34 -8.25 -4.75 12.15
N PHE A 35 -8.49 -4.57 13.45
CA PHE A 35 -9.49 -3.65 13.96
C PHE A 35 -8.84 -2.31 14.29
N THR A 36 -9.17 -1.28 13.52
CA THR A 36 -8.69 0.07 13.82
C THR A 36 -9.37 0.66 15.05
N SER A 37 -8.76 1.69 15.63
CA SER A 37 -9.31 2.34 16.82
C SER A 37 -10.50 3.23 16.48
N ARG A 38 -11.39 3.44 17.46
CA ARG A 38 -12.51 4.39 17.35
C ARG A 38 -12.05 5.80 16.97
N ALA A 39 -10.93 6.25 17.52
CA ALA A 39 -10.38 7.58 17.22
C ALA A 39 -10.02 7.74 15.73
N VAL A 40 -9.51 6.69 15.09
CA VAL A 40 -9.23 6.70 13.65
C VAL A 40 -10.54 6.80 12.85
N MET A 41 -11.56 6.03 13.22
CA MET A 41 -12.87 6.07 12.55
C MET A 41 -13.57 7.44 12.70
N GLU A 42 -13.48 8.06 13.87
CA GLU A 42 -14.02 9.41 14.12
C GLU A 42 -13.36 10.46 13.24
N CYS A 43 -12.03 10.39 13.06
CA CYS A 43 -11.30 11.27 12.16
C CYS A 43 -11.68 11.05 10.68
N LEU A 44 -11.81 9.79 10.25
CA LEU A 44 -12.12 9.43 8.88
C LEU A 44 -13.49 9.97 8.42
N GLY A 45 -14.49 9.96 9.31
CA GLY A 45 -15.83 10.49 9.08
C GLY A 45 -15.99 11.99 9.34
N SER A 46 -14.89 12.75 9.47
CA SER A 46 -14.92 14.16 9.83
C SER A 46 -15.09 15.09 8.62
N VAL A 47 -15.18 16.40 8.89
CA VAL A 47 -15.31 17.45 7.88
C VAL A 47 -14.12 17.54 6.90
N LEU A 48 -13.01 16.86 7.19
CA LEU A 48 -11.83 16.84 6.30
C LEU A 48 -12.16 16.29 4.91
N THR A 49 -13.16 15.39 4.80
CA THR A 49 -13.62 14.87 3.51
C THR A 49 -14.12 15.95 2.54
N ASN A 50 -14.52 17.11 3.06
CA ASN A 50 -15.04 18.21 2.24
C ASN A 50 -13.92 19.05 1.58
N LYS A 51 -12.65 18.87 1.98
CA LYS A 51 -11.59 19.78 1.59
C LYS A 51 -10.73 19.24 0.44
N TYR A 52 -10.73 19.99 -0.65
CA TYR A 52 -9.84 19.77 -1.78
C TYR A 52 -8.48 20.44 -1.56
N SER A 53 -7.38 19.69 -1.66
CA SER A 53 -6.05 20.12 -1.20
C SER A 53 -4.90 19.63 -2.09
N GLU A 54 -5.10 19.60 -3.41
CA GLU A 54 -4.04 19.21 -4.36
C GLU A 54 -2.77 20.05 -4.19
N GLY A 55 -1.62 19.39 -4.36
CA GLY A 55 -0.30 19.94 -4.13
C GLY A 55 0.34 19.42 -2.85
N GLN A 56 1.34 20.16 -2.36
CA GLN A 56 2.02 19.88 -1.09
C GLN A 56 1.73 21.01 -0.10
N PRO A 57 1.96 20.80 1.21
CA PRO A 57 1.91 21.88 2.19
C PRO A 57 2.73 23.09 1.74
N ASN A 58 2.17 24.30 1.87
CA ASN A 58 2.72 25.57 1.37
C ASN A 58 2.87 25.70 -0.17
N ALA A 59 2.42 24.71 -0.94
CA ALA A 59 2.44 24.69 -2.40
C ALA A 59 1.14 24.08 -2.95
N ARG A 60 0.01 24.63 -2.51
CA ARG A 60 -1.33 24.17 -2.87
C ARG A 60 -1.85 24.89 -4.11
N TYR A 61 -2.64 24.17 -4.91
CA TYR A 61 -3.34 24.75 -6.07
C TYR A 61 -4.62 25.52 -5.69
N TYR A 62 -5.09 25.36 -4.44
CA TYR A 62 -6.30 25.99 -3.93
C TYR A 62 -6.05 26.66 -2.58
N GLY A 63 -6.81 27.71 -2.27
CA GLY A 63 -6.77 28.40 -0.98
C GLY A 63 -7.43 27.62 0.18
N GLY A 64 -7.33 28.18 1.39
CA GLY A 64 -8.01 27.68 2.60
C GLY A 64 -7.45 26.38 3.17
N ASN A 65 -6.16 26.11 2.98
CA ASN A 65 -5.49 24.86 3.40
C ASN A 65 -4.64 25.04 4.67
N GLU A 66 -4.79 26.13 5.41
CA GLU A 66 -3.96 26.48 6.56
C GLU A 66 -4.01 25.41 7.66
N VAL A 67 -5.16 24.75 7.83
CA VAL A 67 -5.34 23.63 8.77
C VAL A 67 -4.93 22.30 8.13
N ILE A 68 -5.22 22.09 6.84
CA ILE A 68 -4.84 20.86 6.13
C ILE A 68 -3.33 20.69 6.08
N ASP A 69 -2.59 21.77 5.86
CA ASP A 69 -1.13 21.77 5.84
C ASP A 69 -0.55 21.36 7.20
N LYS A 70 -1.15 21.82 8.31
CA LYS A 70 -0.77 21.38 9.66
C LYS A 70 -1.03 19.89 9.85
N ILE A 71 -2.17 19.38 9.39
CA ILE A 71 -2.53 17.96 9.49
C ILE A 71 -1.55 17.11 8.69
N GLU A 72 -1.28 17.46 7.43
CA GLU A 72 -0.39 16.69 6.57
C GLU A 72 1.05 16.72 7.09
N ASN A 73 1.56 17.89 7.51
CA ASN A 73 2.89 17.99 8.10
C ASN A 73 3.01 17.16 9.39
N LEU A 74 2.01 17.21 10.28
CA LEU A 74 1.99 16.40 11.50
C LEU A 74 1.95 14.90 11.17
N CYS A 75 1.22 14.49 10.13
CA CYS A 75 1.20 13.10 9.67
C CYS A 75 2.58 12.65 9.18
N LYS A 76 3.28 13.47 8.39
CA LYS A 76 4.64 13.21 7.92
C LYS A 76 5.63 13.10 9.09
N GLU A 77 5.62 14.05 10.01
CA GLU A 77 6.45 14.05 11.22
C GLU A 77 6.26 12.78 12.04
N ARG A 78 4.99 12.41 12.30
CA ARG A 78 4.66 11.20 13.08
C ARG A 78 5.04 9.92 12.35
N ALA A 79 4.93 9.88 11.03
CA ALA A 79 5.38 8.72 10.25
C ALA A 79 6.90 8.53 10.39
N LEU A 80 7.70 9.57 10.19
CA LEU A 80 9.15 9.51 10.37
C LEU A 80 9.52 9.11 11.81
N THR A 81 8.88 9.73 12.80
CA THR A 81 9.10 9.42 14.23
C THR A 81 8.78 7.95 14.54
N THR A 82 7.67 7.42 14.00
CA THR A 82 7.22 6.04 14.25
C THR A 82 8.24 5.02 13.75
N PHE A 83 8.92 5.30 12.65
CA PHE A 83 9.97 4.45 12.08
C PHE A 83 11.39 4.84 12.55
N GLY A 84 11.53 5.77 13.49
CA GLY A 84 12.82 6.21 14.04
C GLY A 84 13.74 6.87 13.00
N LEU A 85 13.18 7.56 12.01
CA LEU A 85 13.91 8.12 10.88
C LEU A 85 14.26 9.60 11.11
N ASP A 86 15.50 9.96 10.76
CA ASP A 86 15.96 11.35 10.73
C ASP A 86 15.40 12.09 9.52
N GLU A 87 14.67 13.19 9.75
CA GLU A 87 14.05 14.03 8.70
C GLU A 87 15.05 14.64 7.71
N LYS A 88 16.34 14.73 8.09
CA LYS A 88 17.40 15.20 7.19
C LYS A 88 17.80 14.16 6.16
N GLN A 89 17.53 12.89 6.43
CA GLN A 89 17.90 11.76 5.60
C GLN A 89 16.69 11.14 4.91
N TRP A 90 15.51 11.23 5.53
CA TRP A 90 14.29 10.61 5.06
C TRP A 90 13.17 11.61 4.87
N GLY A 91 12.53 11.53 3.71
CA GLY A 91 11.24 12.15 3.45
C GLY A 91 10.13 11.10 3.41
N VAL A 92 8.88 11.55 3.56
CA VAL A 92 7.70 10.68 3.44
C VAL A 92 6.58 11.40 2.70
N ASN A 93 5.92 10.68 1.79
CA ASN A 93 4.69 11.11 1.16
C ASN A 93 3.52 10.30 1.75
N VAL A 94 2.58 11.00 2.40
CA VAL A 94 1.41 10.41 3.08
C VAL A 94 0.12 10.51 2.26
N GLN A 95 0.22 10.87 0.97
CA GLN A 95 -0.92 11.05 0.07
C GLN A 95 -1.37 9.80 -0.72
N PRO A 96 -0.57 8.73 -0.91
CA PRO A 96 -1.08 7.55 -1.62
C PRO A 96 -2.34 6.98 -0.97
N TYR A 97 -3.39 6.77 -1.77
CA TYR A 97 -4.71 6.34 -1.28
C TYR A 97 -4.71 4.95 -0.63
N SER A 98 -3.78 4.08 -1.04
CA SER A 98 -3.60 2.73 -0.49
C SER A 98 -2.22 2.19 -0.90
N GLY A 99 -1.88 0.96 -0.51
CA GLY A 99 -0.60 0.34 -0.80
C GLY A 99 -0.31 0.12 -2.29
N SER A 100 -1.32 -0.28 -3.08
CA SER A 100 -1.13 -0.50 -4.53
C SER A 100 -0.80 0.78 -5.30
N PRO A 101 -1.55 1.91 -5.10
CA PRO A 101 -1.15 3.21 -5.63
C PRO A 101 0.23 3.67 -5.18
N ALA A 102 0.63 3.42 -3.92
CA ALA A 102 1.96 3.79 -3.43
C ALA A 102 3.08 3.11 -4.24
N ASN A 103 2.98 1.78 -4.43
CA ASN A 103 3.96 1.04 -5.23
C ASN A 103 3.99 1.56 -6.68
N PHE A 104 2.82 1.80 -7.29
CA PHE A 104 2.76 2.25 -8.68
C PHE A 104 3.36 3.65 -8.85
N ALA A 105 3.14 4.56 -7.90
CA ALA A 105 3.76 5.88 -7.90
C ALA A 105 5.30 5.80 -7.82
N VAL A 106 5.84 4.89 -7.01
CA VAL A 106 7.30 4.67 -6.93
C VAL A 106 7.86 4.17 -8.26
N TYR A 107 7.20 3.20 -8.90
CA TYR A 107 7.64 2.73 -10.22
C TYR A 107 7.62 3.87 -11.24
N THR A 108 6.51 4.61 -11.35
CA THR A 108 6.39 5.71 -12.31
C THR A 108 7.36 6.85 -12.04
N ALA A 109 7.72 7.11 -10.77
CA ALA A 109 8.67 8.16 -10.41
C ALA A 109 10.12 7.81 -10.77
N LEU A 110 10.51 6.54 -10.63
CA LEU A 110 11.91 6.11 -10.75
C LEU A 110 12.22 5.38 -12.05
N LEU A 111 11.20 4.88 -12.75
CA LEU A 111 11.34 4.01 -13.90
C LEU A 111 10.62 4.57 -15.12
N THR A 112 11.21 4.37 -16.29
CA THR A 112 10.51 4.58 -17.56
C THR A 112 9.61 3.38 -17.88
N PRO A 113 8.56 3.55 -18.70
CA PRO A 113 7.77 2.42 -19.20
C PRO A 113 8.66 1.32 -19.78
N HIS A 114 8.31 0.06 -19.53
CA HIS A 114 9.08 -1.15 -19.89
C HIS A 114 10.43 -1.34 -19.18
N SER A 115 10.76 -0.51 -18.18
CA SER A 115 11.87 -0.81 -17.27
C SER A 115 11.68 -2.17 -16.61
N ARG A 116 12.79 -2.84 -16.34
CA ARG A 116 12.80 -4.19 -15.78
C ARG A 116 12.67 -4.16 -14.26
N VAL A 117 11.79 -4.97 -13.71
CA VAL A 117 11.57 -5.10 -12.26
C VAL A 117 11.61 -6.57 -11.84
N MET A 118 12.14 -6.84 -10.65
CA MET A 118 12.10 -8.16 -10.03
C MET A 118 11.43 -8.09 -8.67
N GLY A 119 10.51 -9.01 -8.39
CA GLY A 119 9.82 -9.13 -7.11
C GLY A 119 9.55 -10.59 -6.79
N LEU A 120 9.25 -10.89 -5.52
CA LEU A 120 8.89 -12.26 -5.12
C LEU A 120 7.65 -12.70 -5.90
N GLY A 121 7.69 -13.90 -6.49
CA GLY A 121 6.56 -14.46 -7.24
C GLY A 121 5.33 -14.63 -6.36
N LEU A 122 4.14 -14.39 -6.92
CA LEU A 122 2.87 -14.49 -6.17
C LEU A 122 2.69 -15.86 -5.48
N PRO A 123 2.93 -17.02 -6.14
CA PRO A 123 2.86 -18.32 -5.47
C PRO A 123 3.95 -18.55 -4.41
N SER A 124 5.04 -17.78 -4.47
CA SER A 124 6.13 -17.81 -3.48
C SER A 124 5.90 -16.82 -2.33
N GLY A 125 4.72 -16.18 -2.26
CA GLY A 125 4.34 -15.27 -1.17
C GLY A 125 4.45 -13.79 -1.51
N GLY A 126 4.79 -13.42 -2.75
CA GLY A 126 4.82 -12.01 -3.19
C GLY A 126 3.45 -11.36 -3.25
N HIS A 127 3.41 -10.05 -3.49
CA HIS A 127 2.18 -9.29 -3.68
C HIS A 127 1.86 -9.09 -5.17
N LEU A 128 0.58 -8.89 -5.53
CA LEU A 128 0.16 -8.66 -6.92
C LEU A 128 0.93 -7.53 -7.61
N THR A 129 1.17 -6.43 -6.91
CA THR A 129 1.85 -5.24 -7.47
C THR A 129 3.36 -5.42 -7.62
N HIS A 130 3.92 -6.56 -7.22
CA HIS A 130 5.34 -6.89 -7.41
C HIS A 130 5.62 -7.49 -8.82
N GLY A 131 4.66 -7.36 -9.74
CA GLY A 131 4.85 -7.77 -11.14
C GLY A 131 4.21 -9.11 -11.50
N TYR A 132 3.04 -9.42 -10.94
CA TYR A 132 2.37 -10.69 -11.23
C TYR A 132 1.88 -10.81 -12.68
N TYR A 133 2.24 -11.91 -13.33
CA TYR A 133 1.72 -12.39 -14.62
C TYR A 133 1.63 -13.91 -14.62
N THR A 134 0.93 -14.45 -15.60
CA THR A 134 0.84 -15.89 -15.90
C THR A 134 1.55 -16.19 -17.22
N ALA A 135 1.80 -17.46 -17.53
CA ALA A 135 2.44 -17.86 -18.79
C ALA A 135 1.76 -17.31 -20.06
N LYS A 136 0.47 -16.97 -19.99
CA LYS A 136 -0.32 -16.50 -21.16
C LYS A 136 -0.77 -15.04 -21.06
N LYS A 137 -0.66 -14.40 -19.89
CA LYS A 137 -1.29 -13.10 -19.66
C LYS A 137 -0.61 -12.30 -18.56
N LYS A 138 -0.33 -11.02 -18.85
CA LYS A 138 0.03 -9.98 -17.87
C LYS A 138 -1.21 -9.61 -17.05
N ILE A 139 -1.12 -9.66 -15.72
CA ILE A 139 -2.28 -9.50 -14.82
C ILE A 139 -2.19 -8.19 -14.05
N SER A 140 -1.11 -7.98 -13.31
CA SER A 140 -0.89 -6.74 -12.57
C SER A 140 -0.60 -5.59 -13.53
N ALA A 141 -1.05 -4.38 -13.18
CA ALA A 141 -0.64 -3.16 -13.90
C ALA A 141 0.89 -3.06 -13.97
N THR A 142 1.60 -3.44 -12.90
CA THR A 142 3.06 -3.52 -12.88
C THR A 142 3.61 -4.35 -14.03
N SER A 143 3.09 -5.56 -14.25
CA SER A 143 3.53 -6.43 -15.36
C SER A 143 3.13 -5.93 -16.75
N ILE A 144 2.15 -5.02 -16.84
CA ILE A 144 1.68 -4.42 -18.10
C ILE A 144 2.57 -3.24 -18.49
N TYR A 145 2.79 -2.31 -17.57
CA TYR A 145 3.55 -1.07 -17.82
C TYR A 145 5.07 -1.23 -17.66
N PHE A 146 5.50 -2.26 -16.93
CA PHE A 146 6.91 -2.61 -16.69
C PHE A 146 7.16 -4.08 -17.07
N GLU A 147 8.43 -4.44 -17.29
CA GLU A 147 8.79 -5.82 -17.60
C GLU A 147 9.20 -6.55 -16.32
N SER A 148 8.39 -7.51 -15.89
CA SER A 148 8.59 -8.22 -14.61
C SER A 148 9.25 -9.57 -14.82
N LEU A 149 10.19 -9.93 -13.95
CA LEU A 149 10.71 -11.29 -13.80
C LEU A 149 10.68 -11.68 -12.31
N PRO A 150 9.87 -12.65 -11.88
CA PRO A 150 9.78 -12.99 -10.47
C PRO A 150 11.02 -13.76 -10.01
N TYR A 151 11.42 -13.55 -8.75
CA TYR A 151 12.27 -14.49 -8.02
C TYR A 151 11.41 -15.36 -7.10
N SER A 152 11.93 -16.51 -6.67
CA SER A 152 11.14 -17.55 -5.99
C SER A 152 11.81 -18.01 -4.69
N VAL A 153 11.06 -18.80 -3.91
CA VAL A 153 11.59 -19.55 -2.77
C VAL A 153 12.08 -20.93 -3.21
N HIS A 154 13.03 -21.51 -2.47
CA HIS A 154 13.41 -22.91 -2.61
C HIS A 154 12.18 -23.80 -2.30
N PRO A 155 11.83 -24.77 -3.15
CA PRO A 155 10.60 -25.55 -3.01
C PRO A 155 10.54 -26.40 -1.73
N GLU A 156 11.69 -26.87 -1.25
CA GLU A 156 11.75 -27.70 -0.03
C GLU A 156 11.84 -26.90 1.27
N THR A 157 12.58 -25.78 1.30
CA THR A 157 12.81 -25.01 2.53
C THR A 157 11.80 -23.87 2.69
N GLY A 158 11.18 -23.42 1.59
CA GLY A 158 10.29 -22.27 1.57
C GLY A 158 10.98 -20.94 1.82
N ILE A 159 12.31 -20.88 1.73
CA ILE A 159 13.14 -19.66 1.92
C ILE A 159 13.48 -19.06 0.56
N ILE A 160 13.57 -17.73 0.45
CA ILE A 160 14.00 -17.04 -0.78
C ILE A 160 15.33 -17.62 -1.28
N GLU A 161 15.38 -17.99 -2.57
CA GLU A 161 16.58 -18.52 -3.20
C GLU A 161 17.52 -17.37 -3.62
N TYR A 162 18.28 -16.84 -2.67
CA TYR A 162 19.09 -15.63 -2.88
C TYR A 162 20.17 -15.78 -3.96
N GLU A 163 20.81 -16.95 -4.08
CA GLU A 163 21.81 -17.18 -5.12
C GLU A 163 21.18 -17.23 -6.53
N GLU A 164 20.02 -17.86 -6.69
CA GLU A 164 19.31 -17.84 -7.97
C GLU A 164 18.75 -16.43 -8.27
N LEU A 165 18.22 -15.72 -7.27
CA LEU A 165 17.86 -14.30 -7.41
C LEU A 165 19.05 -13.49 -7.93
N ARG A 166 20.22 -13.63 -7.31
CA ARG A 166 21.45 -12.92 -7.72
C ARG A 166 21.82 -13.25 -9.16
N LYS A 167 21.85 -14.54 -9.52
CA LYS A 167 22.16 -15.01 -10.87
C LYS A 167 21.18 -14.45 -11.90
N GLN A 168 19.88 -14.54 -11.63
CA GLN A 168 18.83 -14.02 -12.52
C GLN A 168 18.91 -12.49 -12.63
N ALA A 169 19.18 -11.77 -11.54
CA ALA A 169 19.35 -10.32 -11.56
C ALA A 169 20.54 -9.88 -12.42
N LEU A 170 21.65 -10.63 -12.42
CA LEU A 170 22.81 -10.35 -13.26
C LEU A 170 22.53 -10.58 -14.76
N ILE A 171 21.61 -11.48 -15.11
CA ILE A 171 21.18 -11.75 -16.50
C ILE A 171 20.10 -10.76 -16.92
N PHE A 172 19.06 -10.62 -16.11
CA PHE A 172 17.88 -9.81 -16.39
C PHE A 172 18.15 -8.31 -16.25
N ARG A 173 19.12 -7.90 -15.44
CA ARG A 173 19.49 -6.49 -15.20
C ARG A 173 18.27 -5.64 -14.83
N PRO A 174 17.58 -5.94 -13.71
CA PRO A 174 16.46 -5.13 -13.27
C PRO A 174 16.93 -3.71 -12.91
N ALA A 175 16.11 -2.72 -13.25
CA ALA A 175 16.26 -1.36 -12.77
C ALA A 175 15.80 -1.21 -11.31
N MET A 176 14.94 -2.12 -10.83
CA MET A 176 14.45 -2.15 -9.46
C MET A 176 14.22 -3.60 -8.99
N ILE A 177 14.64 -3.90 -7.76
CA ILE A 177 14.33 -5.15 -7.05
C ILE A 177 13.43 -4.79 -5.87
N LEU A 178 12.32 -5.51 -5.73
CA LEU A 178 11.37 -5.36 -4.64
C LEU A 178 11.59 -6.42 -3.58
N CYS A 179 11.86 -5.99 -2.36
CA CYS A 179 11.96 -6.84 -1.18
C CYS A 179 10.72 -6.64 -0.30
N GLY A 180 9.76 -7.56 -0.38
CA GLY A 180 8.52 -7.52 0.39
C GLY A 180 7.57 -8.64 0.00
N ALA A 181 6.67 -9.04 0.90
CA ALA A 181 5.81 -10.20 0.72
C ALA A 181 4.43 -10.02 1.37
N SER A 182 3.44 -10.73 0.83
CA SER A 182 2.10 -10.87 1.41
C SER A 182 1.93 -12.14 2.22
N ALA A 183 2.66 -13.21 1.85
CA ALA A 183 2.53 -14.52 2.48
C ALA A 183 3.91 -15.22 2.57
N TYR A 184 4.86 -14.56 3.23
CA TYR A 184 6.19 -15.12 3.52
C TYR A 184 6.45 -15.09 5.03
N PRO A 185 6.62 -16.23 5.71
CA PRO A 185 6.61 -16.31 7.18
C PRO A 185 7.98 -16.08 7.82
N ARG A 186 8.98 -15.59 7.06
CA ARG A 186 10.35 -15.37 7.53
C ARG A 186 10.74 -13.91 7.35
N THR A 187 11.70 -13.46 8.15
CA THR A 187 12.42 -12.22 7.89
C THR A 187 13.14 -12.32 6.55
N ILE A 188 13.06 -11.26 5.76
CA ILE A 188 13.82 -11.11 4.52
C ILE A 188 15.21 -10.59 4.90
N ASP A 189 16.25 -11.32 4.51
CA ASP A 189 17.66 -10.88 4.51
C ASP A 189 17.88 -9.82 3.43
#